data_AF-A0A962NZN2-F1
#
_entry.id   AF-A0A962NZN2-F1
#
_cell.length_a   1.000
_cell.length_b   1.000
_cell.length_c   1.000
_cell.angle_alpha   90.00
_cell.angle_beta   90.00
_cell.angle_gamma   90.00
#
_symmetry.space_group_name_H-M   'P 1'
#
loop_
_entity.id
_entity.type
_entity.pdbx_description
1 polymer ?
#
loop_
_entity_poly.entity_id
_entity_poly.type
_entity_poly.pdbx_seq_one_letter_code
_entity_poly.pdbx_strand_id
1 'polypeptide(L)'
;MASNYIISVIAEEHDKALIKSLLNTFGDRGDNQWRYQEHGSDSDVIIVDFELHAQKLPLAGAKAGHIVVAYSQKAPANSPTPFMLAKPVRGRDFVKLLERLEDVLTAHEEDEFAKTQRRIVF
;
A
#
# COMPACT_ATOMS: atom_id res chain seq x y z
N MET A 1 -7.23 -15.72 -11.07
CA MET A 1 -6.12 -15.05 -11.79
C MET A 1 -5.16 -14.58 -10.72
N ALA A 2 -3.85 -14.75 -10.90
CA ALA A 2 -2.91 -14.28 -9.88
C ALA A 2 -2.78 -12.76 -9.97
N SER A 3 -3.09 -12.04 -8.89
CA SER A 3 -3.01 -10.58 -8.84
C SER A 3 -1.60 -10.15 -8.43
N ASN A 4 -1.07 -9.12 -9.11
CA ASN A 4 0.26 -8.59 -8.82
C ASN A 4 0.11 -7.16 -8.29
N TYR A 5 0.55 -6.95 -7.05
CA TYR A 5 0.45 -5.67 -6.37
C TYR A 5 1.84 -5.07 -6.14
N ILE A 6 1.95 -3.75 -6.28
CA ILE A 6 3.19 -3.00 -6.15
C ILE A 6 3.12 -2.11 -4.91
N ILE A 7 4.06 -2.31 -3.98
CA ILE A 7 4.29 -1.43 -2.83
C ILE A 7 5.53 -0.59 -3.07
N SER A 8 5.43 0.72 -2.82
CA SER A 8 6.58 1.59 -2.60
C SER A 8 6.62 2.14 -1.19
N VAL A 9 7.83 2.49 -0.72
CA VAL A 9 8.07 2.98 0.63
C VAL A 9 8.85 4.28 0.59
N ILE A 10 8.31 5.30 1.26
CA ILE A 10 8.93 6.61 1.42
C ILE A 10 9.25 6.79 2.91
N ALA A 11 10.42 6.29 3.30
CA ALA A 11 10.94 6.31 4.67
C ALA A 11 12.48 6.34 4.65
N GLU A 12 13.14 6.30 5.81
CA GLU A 12 14.59 6.10 5.89
C GLU A 12 15.02 4.74 5.30
N GLU A 13 16.26 4.66 4.82
CA GLU A 13 16.82 3.46 4.17
C GLU A 13 16.76 2.21 5.05
N HIS A 14 16.92 2.37 6.38
CA HIS A 14 16.79 1.27 7.32
C HIS A 14 15.38 0.68 7.32
N ASP A 15 14.36 1.54 7.36
CA ASP A 15 12.95 1.13 7.34
C ASP A 15 12.54 0.54 6.00
N LYS A 16 13.03 1.11 4.88
CA LYS A 16 12.84 0.53 3.55
C LYS A 16 13.41 -0.88 3.47
N ALA A 17 14.63 -1.09 3.97
CA ALA A 17 15.28 -2.40 3.98
C ALA A 17 14.48 -3.42 4.82
N LEU A 18 13.97 -3.00 5.98
CA LEU A 18 13.12 -3.83 6.82
C LEU A 18 11.83 -4.24 6.10
N ILE A 19 11.10 -3.28 5.54
CA ILE A 19 9.84 -3.55 4.82
C ILE A 19 10.11 -4.43 3.59
N LYS A 20 11.19 -4.18 2.86
CA LYS A 20 11.60 -5.02 1.72
C LYS A 20 11.91 -6.46 2.13
N SER A 21 12.57 -6.65 3.27
CA SER A 21 12.82 -7.99 3.85
C SER A 21 11.52 -8.70 4.21
N LEU A 22 10.59 -7.99 4.84
CA LEU A 22 9.26 -8.52 5.17
C LEU A 22 8.46 -8.87 3.91
N LEU A 23 8.52 -8.04 2.87
CA LEU A 23 7.85 -8.31 1.61
C LEU A 23 8.43 -9.53 0.89
N ASN A 24 9.75 -9.70 0.89
CA ASN A 24 10.36 -10.92 0.35
C ASN A 24 9.96 -12.18 1.12
N THR A 25 9.65 -12.04 2.42
CA THR A 25 9.27 -13.17 3.28
C THR A 25 7.77 -13.51 3.18
N PHE A 26 6.91 -12.50 3.06
CA PHE A 26 5.45 -12.64 3.21
C PHE A 26 4.65 -12.15 2.00
N GLY A 27 5.31 -11.66 0.96
CA GLY A 27 4.68 -11.05 -0.21
C GLY A 27 4.19 -12.06 -1.25
N ASP A 28 4.71 -13.29 -1.25
CA ASP A 28 4.12 -14.39 -2.01
C ASP A 28 3.01 -15.04 -1.16
N ARG A 29 1.76 -14.82 -1.57
CA ARG A 29 0.55 -15.24 -0.83
C ARG A 29 -0.29 -16.20 -1.65
N GLY A 30 0.32 -16.90 -2.61
CA GLY A 30 -0.36 -17.87 -3.49
C GLY A 30 -1.03 -17.16 -4.66
N ASP A 31 -2.29 -16.75 -4.48
CA ASP A 31 -3.06 -16.06 -5.53
C ASP A 31 -2.70 -14.58 -5.67
N ASN A 32 -2.08 -13.99 -4.65
CA ASN A 32 -1.63 -12.60 -4.65
C ASN A 32 -0.11 -12.54 -4.52
N GLN A 33 0.53 -11.74 -5.38
CA GLN A 33 1.96 -11.47 -5.34
C GLN A 33 2.24 -10.00 -5.10
N TRP A 34 2.94 -9.71 -4.01
CA TRP A 34 3.40 -8.36 -3.70
C TRP A 34 4.85 -8.15 -4.12
N ARG A 35 5.13 -7.02 -4.76
CA ARG A 35 6.47 -6.63 -5.18
C ARG A 35 6.81 -5.24 -4.69
N TYR A 36 8.08 -5.08 -4.31
CA TYR A 36 8.62 -3.80 -3.92
C TYR A 36 9.11 -3.04 -5.15
N GLN A 37 8.79 -1.76 -5.24
CA GLN A 37 9.38 -0.84 -6.20
C GLN A 37 9.89 0.40 -5.45
N GLU A 38 10.99 0.97 -5.95
CA GLU A 38 11.33 2.34 -5.58
C GLU A 38 10.18 3.29 -5.98
N HIS A 39 9.98 4.35 -5.19
CA HIS A 39 8.82 5.22 -5.34
C HIS A 39 8.60 5.68 -6.79
N GLY A 40 7.42 5.38 -7.32
CA GLY A 40 7.03 5.68 -8.70
C GLY A 40 5.51 5.78 -8.86
N SER A 41 5.06 6.30 -10.02
CA SER A 41 3.65 6.57 -10.32
C SER A 41 2.77 5.34 -10.54
N ASP A 42 3.36 4.14 -10.53
CA ASP A 42 2.69 2.88 -10.82
C ASP A 42 2.56 1.96 -9.58
N SER A 43 2.87 2.47 -8.39
CA SER A 43 2.69 1.70 -7.14
C SER A 43 1.22 1.64 -6.74
N ASP A 44 0.62 0.48 -6.55
CA ASP A 44 -0.76 0.36 -6.03
C ASP A 44 -0.89 0.92 -4.60
N VAL A 45 0.15 0.68 -3.79
CA VAL A 45 0.21 1.07 -2.38
C VAL A 45 1.49 1.85 -2.09
N ILE A 46 1.37 2.94 -1.34
CA ILE A 46 2.49 3.78 -0.94
C ILE A 46 2.53 3.86 0.59
N ILE A 47 3.58 3.31 1.19
CA ILE A 47 3.85 3.45 2.63
C ILE A 47 4.66 4.72 2.82
N VAL A 48 4.14 5.68 3.60
CA VAL A 48 4.81 6.97 3.83
C VAL A 48 5.15 7.11 5.30
N ASP A 49 6.39 7.48 5.59
CA ASP A 49 6.81 7.88 6.92
C ASP A 49 6.24 9.26 7.28
N PHE A 50 5.27 9.27 8.18
CA PHE A 50 4.58 10.49 8.58
C PHE A 50 5.42 11.36 9.51
N GLU A 51 6.43 10.80 10.18
CA GLU A 51 7.30 11.59 11.05
C GLU A 51 8.28 12.42 10.21
N LEU A 52 8.72 11.88 9.07
CA LEU A 52 9.58 12.59 8.12
C LEU A 52 8.82 13.53 7.19
N HIS A 53 7.59 13.16 6.80
CA HIS A 53 6.80 13.88 5.80
C HIS A 53 5.54 14.56 6.37
N ALA A 54 5.50 14.79 7.68
CA ALA A 54 4.35 15.33 8.42
C ALA A 54 3.70 16.57 7.79
N GLN A 55 4.51 17.43 7.15
CA GLN A 55 4.05 18.72 6.60
C GLN A 55 3.59 18.63 5.14
N LYS A 56 4.12 17.67 4.38
CA LYS A 56 3.81 17.53 2.95
C LYS A 56 4.13 16.10 2.50
N LEU A 57 3.09 15.36 2.17
CA LEU A 57 3.24 14.03 1.59
C LEU A 57 3.91 14.14 0.21
N PRO A 58 5.02 13.43 -0.04
CA PRO A 58 5.76 13.48 -1.30
C PRO A 58 5.08 12.62 -2.38
N LEU A 59 3.78 12.84 -2.61
CA LEU A 59 2.96 12.04 -3.54
C LEU A 59 2.83 12.70 -4.92
N ALA A 60 3.83 13.48 -5.32
CA ALA A 60 3.79 14.19 -6.59
C ALA A 60 3.76 13.19 -7.76
N GLY A 61 2.64 13.14 -8.49
CA GLY A 61 2.45 12.20 -9.60
C GLY A 61 1.76 10.88 -9.22
N ALA A 62 1.34 10.72 -7.97
CA ALA A 62 0.45 9.65 -7.57
C ALA A 62 -0.90 9.80 -8.30
N LYS A 63 -1.33 8.77 -9.05
CA LYS A 63 -2.65 8.70 -9.68
C LYS A 63 -3.77 8.73 -8.62
N ALA A 64 -4.94 9.23 -9.00
CA ALA A 64 -6.13 9.11 -8.16
C ALA A 64 -6.45 7.61 -7.97
N GLY A 65 -6.52 7.14 -6.71
CA GLY A 65 -6.83 5.74 -6.38
C GLY A 65 -5.73 4.96 -5.67
N HIS A 66 -4.51 5.50 -5.50
CA HIS A 66 -3.48 4.84 -4.71
C HIS A 66 -3.86 4.73 -3.23
N ILE A 67 -3.56 3.58 -2.63
CA ILE A 67 -3.73 3.40 -1.19
C ILE A 67 -2.49 3.93 -0.48
N VAL A 68 -2.68 4.94 0.38
CA VAL A 68 -1.59 5.48 1.21
C VAL A 68 -1.65 4.84 2.60
N VAL A 69 -0.53 4.30 3.06
CA VAL A 69 -0.38 3.72 4.40
C VAL A 69 0.48 4.63 5.24
N ALA A 70 -0.03 5.05 6.40
CA ALA A 70 0.72 5.87 7.33
C ALA A 70 1.72 5.01 8.12
N TYR A 71 3.00 5.34 8.06
CA TYR A 71 4.06 4.69 8.83
C TYR A 71 4.56 5.64 9.92
N SER A 72 4.33 5.30 11.20
CA SER A 72 4.56 6.20 12.33
C SER A 72 4.70 5.44 13.66
N GLN A 73 5.39 6.01 14.65
CA GLN A 73 5.43 5.44 16.01
C GLN A 73 4.11 5.66 16.77
N LYS A 74 3.44 6.78 16.52
CA LYS A 74 2.17 7.13 17.17
C LYS A 74 1.08 7.27 16.12
N ALA A 75 -0.11 6.78 16.44
CA ALA A 75 -1.29 7.01 15.62
C ALA A 75 -1.49 8.53 15.46
N PRO A 76 -1.41 9.07 14.24
CA PRO A 76 -1.68 10.48 14.02
C PRO A 76 -3.15 10.72 14.40
N ALA A 77 -3.42 11.70 15.26
CA ALA A 77 -4.79 12.02 15.69
C ALA A 77 -5.72 12.31 14.49
N ASN A 78 -5.13 12.79 13.39
CA ASN A 78 -5.82 13.12 12.14
C ASN A 78 -5.19 12.38 10.96
N SER A 79 -5.00 11.05 11.04
CA SER A 79 -4.51 10.28 9.90
C SER A 79 -5.45 10.49 8.71
N PRO A 80 -4.98 11.03 7.57
CA PRO A 80 -5.80 11.19 6.38
C PRO A 80 -6.06 9.84 5.67
N THR A 81 -5.50 8.74 6.18
CA THR A 81 -5.57 7.41 5.57
C THR A 81 -6.15 6.37 6.54
N PRO A 82 -6.93 5.39 6.05
CA PRO A 82 -7.52 4.33 6.87
C PRO A 82 -6.54 3.19 7.18
N PHE A 83 -5.33 3.23 6.61
CA PHE A 83 -4.28 2.22 6.79
C PHE A 83 -3.10 2.82 7.53
N MET A 84 -2.63 2.10 8.55
CA MET A 84 -1.49 2.49 9.36
C MET A 84 -0.62 1.28 9.66
N LEU A 85 0.69 1.48 9.62
CA LEU A 85 1.72 0.56 10.07
C LEU A 85 2.51 1.22 11.20
N ALA A 86 2.54 0.60 12.37
CA ALA A 86 3.24 1.14 13.52
C ALA A 86 4.75 0.85 13.44
N LYS A 87 5.56 1.81 13.88
CA LYS A 87 6.99 1.62 14.18
C LYS A 87 7.18 1.07 15.61
N PRO A 88 8.09 0.11 15.83
CA PRO A 88 8.81 -0.67 14.83
C PRO A 88 7.87 -1.66 14.13
N VAL A 89 8.12 -1.95 12.84
CA VAL A 89 7.31 -2.92 12.09
C VAL A 89 7.45 -4.29 12.71
N ARG A 90 6.30 -4.92 13.00
CA ARG A 90 6.22 -6.33 13.39
C ARG A 90 5.69 -7.13 12.23
N GLY A 91 6.31 -8.29 11.94
CA GLY A 91 5.91 -9.14 10.80
C GLY A 91 4.42 -9.50 10.81
N ARG A 92 3.84 -9.78 11.99
CA ARG A 92 2.39 -10.05 12.13
C ARG A 92 1.52 -8.86 11.68
N ASP A 93 1.90 -7.65 12.06
CA ASP A 93 1.13 -6.45 11.74
C ASP A 93 1.27 -6.10 10.25
N PHE A 94 2.44 -6.37 9.67
CA PHE A 94 2.68 -6.27 8.24
C PHE A 94 1.84 -7.27 7.43
N VAL A 95 1.77 -8.54 7.85
CA VAL A 95 0.92 -9.55 7.20
C VAL A 95 -0.55 -9.15 7.22
N LYS A 96 -1.05 -8.68 8.37
CA LYS A 96 -2.43 -8.17 8.50
C LYS A 96 -2.69 -6.95 7.63
N LEU A 97 -1.67 -6.09 7.44
CA LEU A 97 -1.78 -4.96 6.53
C LEU A 97 -1.95 -5.45 5.09
N LEU A 98 -1.15 -6.42 4.63
CA LEU A 98 -1.27 -6.99 3.29
C LEU A 98 -2.67 -7.58 3.06
N GLU A 99 -3.18 -8.38 4.00
CA GLU A 99 -4.54 -8.96 3.93
C GLU A 99 -5.61 -7.89 3.73
N ARG A 100 -5.56 -6.82 4.55
CA ARG A 100 -6.52 -5.72 4.44
C ARG A 100 -6.38 -4.91 3.15
N LEU A 101 -5.18 -4.84 2.59
CA LEU A 101 -4.95 -4.16 1.31
C LEU A 101 -5.48 -5.01 0.15
N GLU A 102 -5.28 -6.32 0.18
CA GLU A 102 -5.83 -7.27 -0.80
C GLU A 102 -7.36 -7.15 -0.86
N ASP A 103 -8.04 -7.20 0.30
CA ASP A 103 -9.50 -7.07 0.38
C ASP A 103 -10.01 -5.79 -0.32
N VAL A 104 -9.32 -4.66 -0.13
CA VAL A 104 -9.71 -3.37 -0.70
C VAL A 104 -9.36 -3.28 -2.18
N LEU A 105 -8.21 -3.80 -2.60
CA LEU A 105 -7.80 -3.81 -4.01
C LEU A 105 -8.72 -4.70 -4.84
N THR A 106 -9.11 -5.87 -4.34
CA THR A 106 -10.08 -6.75 -5.02
C THR A 106 -11.46 -6.10 -5.13
N ALA A 107 -11.95 -5.45 -4.06
CA ALA A 107 -13.24 -4.75 -4.11
C ALA A 107 -13.27 -3.62 -5.15
N HIS A 108 -12.15 -2.89 -5.30
CA HIS A 108 -12.02 -1.85 -6.32
C HIS A 108 -12.01 -2.40 -7.75
N GLU A 109 -11.40 -3.56 -7.98
CA GLU A 109 -11.42 -4.23 -9.29
C GLU A 109 -12.84 -4.68 -9.69
N GLU A 110 -13.61 -5.23 -8.74
CA GLU A 110 -15.00 -5.65 -8.98
C GLU A 110 -15.92 -4.46 -9.32
N ASP A 111 -15.75 -3.34 -8.62
CA ASP A 111 -16.52 -2.11 -8.88
C ASP A 111 -16.21 -1.49 -10.26
N GLU A 112 -14.94 -1.48 -10.68
CA GLU A 112 -14.53 -0.98 -12.00
C GLU A 112 -15.00 -1.90 -13.14
N PHE A 113 -14.97 -3.23 -12.92
CA PHE A 113 -15.50 -4.20 -13.87
C PHE A 113 -17.02 -4.04 -14.05
N ALA A 114 -17.77 -3.87 -12.95
CA ALA A 114 -19.22 -3.65 -12.99
C ALA A 114 -19.61 -2.35 -13.71
N LYS A 115 -18.83 -1.27 -13.53
CA LYS A 115 -19.05 0.00 -14.25
C LYS A 115 -18.74 -0.12 -15.74
N THR A 116 -17.70 -0.85 -16.11
CA THR A 116 -17.31 -1.04 -17.52
C THR A 116 -18.34 -1.87 -18.27
N GLN A 117 -18.88 -2.93 -17.66
CA GLN A 117 -19.92 -3.75 -18.28
C GLN A 117 -21.23 -2.98 -18.53
N ARG A 118 -21.61 -2.04 -17.65
CA ARG A 118 -22.77 -1.16 -17.88
C ARG A 118 -22.60 -0.20 -19.05
N ARG A 119 -21.35 0.05 -19.49
CA ARG A 119 -21.03 1.00 -20.56
C ARG A 119 -21.00 0.38 -21.95
N ILE A 120 -20.88 -0.95 -22.04
CA ILE A 120 -20.78 -1.71 -23.31
C ILE A 120 -22.17 -2.17 -23.82
N VAL A 121 -23.23 -1.98 -23.02
CA VAL A 121 -24.61 -2.26 -23.45
C VAL A 121 -25.29 -0.98 -23.91
N PHE A 122 -24.92 -0.47 -25.08
CA PHE A 122 -25.75 0.44 -25.91
C PHE A 122 -25.45 0.24 -27.38
#